data_AF-A0A950GCJ3-F1
#
_entry.id   AF-A0A950GCJ3-F1
#
_cell.length_a   1.000
_cell.length_b   1.000
_cell.length_c   1.000
_cell.angle_alpha   90.00
_cell.angle_beta   90.00
_cell.angle_gamma   90.00
#
_symmetry.space_group_name_H-M   'P 1'
#
loop_
_entity.id
_entity.type
_entity.pdbx_description
1 polymer ?
#
loop_
_entity_poly.entity_id
_entity_poly.type
_entity_poly.pdbx_seq_one_letter_code
_entity_poly.pdbx_strand_id
1 'polypeptide(L)'
;MAFPELSWLPAVADWAISPRAAPSEGGPDAWSTLVRLANARIDSLATLRLDRKRHQLFPEPPPGLPTTPVRLAILASSTADHLLPSLRIGALRRGIWLDTYVCGYGQYRRELFDSSSGLHAYAPDTVLFALDARHLLAGFDPADTPSSVDA
;
A
#
# COMPACT_ATOMS: atom_id res chain seq x y z
N MET A 1 -21.69 -12.13 7.07
CA MET A 1 -20.69 -11.22 7.66
C MET A 1 -20.64 -9.99 6.78
N ALA A 2 -21.01 -8.81 7.30
CA ALA A 2 -20.94 -7.57 6.52
C ALA A 2 -19.47 -7.13 6.41
N PHE A 3 -19.02 -6.84 5.20
CA PHE A 3 -17.68 -6.27 5.00
C PHE A 3 -17.65 -4.83 5.53
N PRO A 4 -16.52 -4.35 6.06
CA PRO A 4 -16.42 -2.96 6.52
C PRO A 4 -16.66 -2.01 5.34
N GLU A 5 -17.74 -1.22 5.42
CA GLU A 5 -17.99 -0.12 4.50
C GLU A 5 -17.36 1.17 5.02
N LEU A 6 -16.82 1.98 4.10
CA LEU A 6 -16.24 3.28 4.41
C LEU A 6 -17.33 4.33 4.61
N SER A 7 -18.18 4.15 5.64
CA SER A 7 -19.42 4.91 5.86
C SER A 7 -19.22 6.42 6.03
N TRP A 8 -18.02 6.86 6.41
CA TRP A 8 -17.65 8.27 6.52
C TRP A 8 -17.44 8.98 5.18
N LEU A 9 -17.45 8.25 4.05
CA LEU A 9 -17.29 8.81 2.72
C LEU A 9 -18.64 9.01 2.02
N PRO A 10 -18.72 10.01 1.11
CA PRO A 10 -19.92 10.24 0.33
C PRO A 10 -20.25 9.02 -0.54
N ALA A 11 -21.51 8.60 -0.50
CA ALA A 11 -22.04 7.71 -1.52
C ALA A 11 -22.19 8.50 -2.83
N VAL A 12 -21.71 7.95 -3.92
CA VAL A 12 -21.94 8.51 -5.26
C VAL A 12 -23.02 7.63 -5.91
N ALA A 13 -24.00 8.18 -6.60
CA ALA A 13 -25.12 7.37 -7.13
C ALA A 13 -24.68 6.41 -8.27
N ASP A 14 -23.55 6.71 -8.93
CA ASP A 14 -23.16 6.09 -10.21
C ASP A 14 -21.86 5.26 -10.16
N TRP A 15 -21.21 5.14 -9.00
CA TRP A 15 -19.77 4.83 -9.01
C TRP A 15 -19.42 3.35 -8.85
N ALA A 16 -20.35 2.42 -8.59
CA ALA A 16 -20.06 0.98 -8.48
C ALA A 16 -19.70 0.32 -9.84
N ILE A 17 -18.92 1.02 -10.66
CA ILE A 17 -18.26 0.64 -11.90
C ILE A 17 -19.08 0.91 -13.16
N SER A 18 -19.19 2.19 -13.54
CA SER A 18 -19.25 2.51 -14.97
C SER A 18 -17.82 2.57 -15.52
N PRO A 19 -17.42 1.67 -16.44
CA PRO A 19 -16.13 1.76 -17.14
C PRO A 19 -15.91 3.11 -17.84
N ARG A 20 -17.01 3.85 -18.10
CA ARG A 20 -17.00 5.17 -18.76
C ARG A 20 -16.59 6.32 -17.84
N ALA A 21 -16.71 6.16 -16.51
CA ALA A 21 -16.30 7.20 -15.56
C ALA A 21 -14.77 7.23 -15.35
N ALA A 22 -14.10 6.13 -15.69
CA ALA A 22 -12.65 6.05 -15.64
C ALA A 22 -12.05 6.67 -16.92
N PRO A 23 -10.92 7.37 -16.83
CA PRO A 23 -10.25 7.94 -18.00
C PRO A 23 -9.83 6.84 -18.98
N SER A 24 -9.89 7.13 -20.29
CA SER A 24 -9.35 6.24 -21.33
C SER A 24 -7.83 6.30 -21.40
N GLU A 25 -7.25 7.48 -21.17
CA GLU A 25 -5.83 7.77 -21.29
C GLU A 25 -5.28 8.44 -20.01
N GLY A 26 -3.95 8.44 -19.87
CA GLY A 26 -3.26 9.07 -18.74
C GLY A 26 -3.24 10.61 -18.84
N GLY A 27 -2.79 11.27 -17.77
CA GLY A 27 -2.64 12.73 -17.70
C GLY A 27 -3.17 13.35 -16.41
N PRO A 28 -3.00 14.66 -16.21
CA PRO A 28 -3.41 15.34 -14.97
C PRO A 28 -4.91 15.22 -14.65
N ASP A 29 -5.77 15.35 -15.66
CA ASP A 29 -7.23 15.22 -15.51
C ASP A 29 -7.66 13.77 -15.20
N ALA A 30 -6.91 12.81 -15.72
CA ALA A 30 -7.10 11.40 -15.41
C ALA A 30 -6.73 11.12 -13.95
N TRP A 31 -5.61 11.67 -13.47
CA TRP A 31 -5.19 11.54 -12.07
C TRP A 31 -6.23 12.15 -11.12
N SER A 32 -6.65 13.39 -11.36
CA SER A 32 -7.65 14.08 -10.53
C SER A 32 -8.98 13.33 -10.50
N THR A 33 -9.38 12.71 -11.62
CA THR A 33 -10.55 11.84 -11.68
C THR A 33 -10.38 10.59 -10.83
N LEU A 34 -9.23 9.90 -10.90
CA LEU A 34 -8.95 8.76 -10.04
C LEU A 34 -8.94 9.13 -8.55
N VAL A 35 -8.38 10.29 -8.18
CA VAL A 35 -8.41 10.81 -6.79
C VAL A 35 -9.85 11.06 -6.33
N ARG A 36 -10.68 11.67 -7.18
CA ARG A 36 -12.10 11.91 -6.89
C ARG A 36 -12.86 10.59 -6.68
N LEU A 37 -12.64 9.61 -7.56
CA LEU A 37 -13.24 8.27 -7.45
C LEU A 37 -12.75 7.55 -6.20
N ALA A 38 -11.46 7.65 -5.89
CA ALA A 38 -10.90 7.08 -4.67
C ALA A 38 -11.59 7.67 -3.45
N ASN A 39 -11.97 8.96 -3.43
CA ASN A 39 -12.64 9.61 -2.30
C ASN A 39 -14.16 9.30 -2.17
N ALA A 40 -14.72 8.45 -3.02
CA ALA A 40 -16.08 7.92 -2.84
C ALA A 40 -16.12 6.78 -1.81
N ARG A 41 -17.31 6.46 -1.31
CA ARG A 41 -17.57 5.26 -0.51
C ARG A 41 -17.43 4.02 -1.37
N ILE A 42 -16.24 3.42 -1.38
CA ILE A 42 -15.90 2.27 -2.23
C ILE A 42 -15.80 0.94 -1.49
N ASP A 43 -16.24 -0.14 -2.13
CA ASP A 43 -16.07 -1.52 -1.63
C ASP A 43 -14.73 -2.13 -2.08
N SER A 44 -14.44 -3.36 -1.64
CA SER A 44 -13.20 -4.07 -1.97
C SER A 44 -13.07 -4.34 -3.47
N LEU A 45 -14.15 -4.69 -4.16
CA LEU A 45 -14.10 -5.03 -5.59
C LEU A 45 -13.78 -3.80 -6.43
N ALA A 46 -14.41 -2.68 -6.12
CA ALA A 46 -14.16 -1.43 -6.80
C ALA A 46 -12.79 -0.84 -6.44
N THR A 47 -12.29 -1.06 -5.21
CA THR A 47 -10.90 -0.78 -4.84
C THR A 47 -9.92 -1.52 -5.76
N LEU A 48 -10.11 -2.82 -5.96
CA LEU A 48 -9.27 -3.62 -6.86
C LEU A 48 -9.33 -3.13 -8.31
N ARG A 49 -10.51 -2.76 -8.80
CA ARG A 49 -10.70 -2.26 -10.17
C ARG A 49 -10.03 -0.89 -10.35
N LEU A 50 -10.19 0.01 -9.38
CA LEU A 50 -9.57 1.33 -9.39
C LEU A 50 -8.04 1.23 -9.34
N ASP A 51 -7.50 0.33 -8.52
CA ASP A 51 -6.05 0.12 -8.41
C ASP A 51 -5.45 -0.40 -9.71
N ARG A 52 -6.09 -1.39 -10.35
CA ARG A 52 -5.67 -1.86 -11.68
C ARG A 52 -5.70 -0.74 -12.71
N LYS A 53 -6.77 0.06 -12.72
CA LYS A 53 -6.90 1.17 -13.66
C LYS A 53 -5.85 2.25 -13.42
N ARG A 54 -5.58 2.59 -12.15
CA ARG A 54 -4.49 3.49 -11.75
C ARG A 54 -3.15 2.98 -12.28
N HIS A 55 -2.83 1.70 -12.07
CA HIS A 55 -1.58 1.10 -12.53
C HIS A 55 -1.45 1.11 -14.07
N GLN A 56 -2.54 0.85 -14.79
CA GLN A 56 -2.56 0.92 -16.26
C GLN A 56 -2.34 2.34 -16.80
N LEU A 57 -2.97 3.34 -16.18
CA LEU A 57 -2.89 4.74 -16.63
C LEU A 57 -1.61 5.45 -16.17
N PHE A 58 -1.05 5.04 -15.02
CA PHE A 58 0.09 5.66 -14.36
C PHE A 58 1.08 4.60 -13.86
N PRO A 59 1.76 3.88 -14.78
CA PRO A 59 2.86 2.99 -14.41
C PRO A 59 4.04 3.74 -13.79
N GLU A 60 4.14 5.03 -14.08
CA GLU A 60 5.07 6.00 -13.48
C GLU A 60 4.29 7.16 -12.85
N PRO A 61 4.91 7.96 -11.96
CA PRO A 61 4.27 9.12 -11.37
C PRO A 61 3.84 10.14 -12.44
N PRO A 62 2.60 10.64 -12.42
CA PRO A 62 2.20 11.72 -13.33
C PRO A 62 3.04 12.98 -13.12
N PRO A 63 3.34 13.74 -14.19
CA PRO A 63 4.03 15.01 -14.08
C PRO A 63 3.17 16.02 -13.31
N GLY A 64 3.82 16.89 -12.53
CA GLY A 64 3.14 17.98 -11.83
C GLY A 64 2.36 17.55 -10.58
N LEU A 65 2.66 16.37 -10.02
CA LEU A 65 2.12 15.99 -8.71
C LEU A 65 2.54 17.03 -7.64
N PRO A 66 1.60 17.47 -6.79
CA PRO A 66 1.92 18.35 -5.66
C PRO A 66 2.60 17.59 -4.51
N THR A 67 2.59 16.25 -4.55
CA THR A 67 3.18 15.36 -3.55
C THR A 67 4.40 14.65 -4.13
N THR A 68 5.31 14.24 -3.26
CA THR A 68 6.42 13.37 -3.64
C THR A 68 5.90 11.95 -3.87
N PRO A 69 6.22 11.31 -5.02
CA PRO A 69 5.97 9.89 -5.22
C PRO A 69 6.69 9.05 -4.15
N VAL A 70 6.11 7.90 -3.77
CA VAL A 70 6.65 7.06 -2.71
C VAL A 70 6.81 5.62 -3.20
N ARG A 71 7.99 5.04 -2.98
CA ARG A 71 8.29 3.62 -3.14
C ARG A 71 8.29 2.95 -1.77
N LEU A 72 7.25 2.17 -1.50
CA LEU A 72 7.04 1.52 -0.21
C LEU A 72 7.38 0.03 -0.30
N ALA A 73 8.41 -0.40 0.41
CA ALA A 73 8.65 -1.83 0.63
C ALA A 73 7.85 -2.33 1.85
N ILE A 74 7.21 -3.48 1.71
CA ILE A 74 6.41 -4.12 2.76
C ILE A 74 7.07 -5.44 3.11
N LEU A 75 7.59 -5.49 4.33
CA LEU A 75 8.28 -6.63 4.90
C LEU A 75 7.39 -7.27 5.95
N ALA A 76 6.74 -8.37 5.57
CA ALA A 76 5.72 -9.01 6.38
C ALA A 76 6.14 -10.41 6.85
N SER A 77 5.68 -10.78 8.05
CA SER A 77 5.81 -12.16 8.54
C SER A 77 4.66 -13.08 8.07
N SER A 78 3.72 -12.53 7.32
CA SER A 78 2.57 -13.23 6.74
C SER A 78 2.26 -12.69 5.34
N THR A 79 1.28 -13.27 4.64
CA THR A 79 0.88 -12.81 3.30
C THR A 79 0.33 -11.39 3.35
N ALA A 80 0.99 -10.45 2.66
CA ALA A 80 0.61 -9.03 2.64
C ALA A 80 0.06 -8.54 1.30
N ASP A 81 0.07 -9.37 0.26
CA ASP A 81 -0.33 -9.01 -1.11
C ASP A 81 -1.75 -8.44 -1.21
N HIS A 82 -2.66 -8.96 -0.37
CA HIS A 82 -4.04 -8.53 -0.32
C HIS A 82 -4.22 -7.08 0.19
N LEU A 83 -3.22 -6.52 0.88
CA LEU A 83 -3.25 -5.15 1.41
C LEU A 83 -2.84 -4.12 0.36
N LEU A 84 -2.08 -4.53 -0.66
CA LEU A 84 -1.44 -3.61 -1.60
C LEU A 84 -2.43 -2.69 -2.34
N PRO A 85 -3.55 -3.20 -2.89
CA PRO A 85 -4.52 -2.33 -3.58
C PRO A 85 -5.11 -1.28 -2.62
N SER A 86 -5.45 -1.68 -1.40
CA SER A 86 -6.01 -0.77 -0.40
C SER A 86 -5.01 0.31 0.04
N LEU A 87 -3.72 -0.04 0.18
CA LEU A 87 -2.66 0.92 0.49
C LEU A 87 -2.50 1.96 -0.63
N ARG A 88 -2.42 1.50 -1.89
CA ARG A 88 -2.26 2.38 -3.05
C ARG A 88 -3.47 3.29 -3.26
N ILE A 89 -4.68 2.79 -3.05
CA ILE A 89 -5.89 3.63 -3.10
C ILE A 89 -5.98 4.56 -1.88
N GLY A 90 -5.52 4.14 -0.71
CA GLY A 90 -5.36 4.99 0.47
C GLY A 90 -4.42 6.17 0.24
N ALA A 91 -3.34 5.96 -0.48
CA ALA A 91 -2.39 6.99 -0.92
C ALA A 91 -2.98 7.89 -2.02
N LEU A 92 -3.65 7.29 -3.01
CA LEU A 92 -4.34 8.01 -4.09
C LEU A 92 -5.38 9.00 -3.54
N ARG A 93 -6.12 8.66 -2.48
CA ARG A 93 -7.05 9.58 -1.80
C ARG A 93 -6.39 10.88 -1.34
N ARG A 94 -5.09 10.83 -1.04
CA ARG A 94 -4.24 11.96 -0.62
C ARG A 94 -3.43 12.55 -1.78
N GLY A 95 -3.69 12.12 -3.01
CA GLY A 95 -2.95 12.54 -4.19
C GLY A 95 -1.51 12.04 -4.21
N ILE A 96 -1.16 11.00 -3.44
CA ILE A 96 0.19 10.41 -3.43
C ILE A 96 0.23 9.28 -4.44
N TRP A 97 1.21 9.32 -5.34
CA TRP A 97 1.54 8.17 -6.17
C TRP A 97 2.38 7.20 -5.35
N LEU A 98 1.80 6.04 -5.04
CA LEU A 98 2.43 5.00 -4.25
C LEU A 98 2.71 3.80 -5.14
N ASP A 99 3.99 3.45 -5.24
CA ASP A 99 4.44 2.15 -5.71
C ASP A 99 4.82 1.26 -4.52
N THR A 100 4.67 -0.04 -4.71
CA THR A 100 4.83 -0.99 -3.59
C THR A 100 5.63 -2.20 -4.01
N TYR A 101 6.57 -2.58 -3.16
CA TYR A 101 7.27 -3.85 -3.23
C TYR A 101 6.87 -4.71 -2.04
N VAL A 102 6.66 -6.01 -2.26
CA VAL A 102 6.41 -6.99 -1.20
C VAL A 102 7.38 -8.14 -1.37
N CYS A 103 8.07 -8.52 -0.30
CA CYS A 103 8.97 -9.67 -0.34
C CYS A 103 8.18 -10.99 -0.33
N GLY A 104 8.82 -12.08 -0.75
CA GLY A 104 8.27 -13.42 -0.59
C GLY A 104 7.97 -13.76 0.88
N TYR A 105 6.96 -14.60 1.11
CA TYR A 105 6.55 -15.03 2.45
C TYR A 105 7.74 -15.56 3.28
N GLY A 106 7.93 -15.02 4.48
CA GLY A 106 9.00 -15.41 5.40
C GLY A 106 10.42 -15.02 4.96
N GLN A 107 10.58 -14.29 3.86
CA GLN A 107 11.91 -13.95 3.31
C GLN A 107 12.43 -12.58 3.76
N TYR A 108 11.68 -11.83 4.56
CA TYR A 108 12.02 -10.44 4.89
C TYR A 108 13.43 -10.27 5.49
N ARG A 109 13.89 -11.21 6.33
CA ARG A 109 15.25 -11.16 6.91
C ARG A 109 16.31 -11.30 5.83
N ARG A 110 16.11 -12.25 4.91
CA ARG A 110 17.04 -12.49 3.79
C ARG A 110 17.12 -11.28 2.88
N GLU A 111 15.97 -10.71 2.50
CA GLU A 111 15.89 -9.51 1.66
C GLU A 111 16.64 -8.31 2.27
N LEU A 112 16.64 -8.17 3.60
CA LEU A 112 17.39 -7.11 4.29
C LEU A 112 18.92 -7.32 4.27
N PHE A 113 19.38 -8.54 4.55
CA PHE A 113 20.81 -8.82 4.69
C PHE A 113 21.53 -9.11 3.37
N ASP A 114 20.81 -9.56 2.35
CA ASP A 114 21.36 -9.83 1.03
C ASP A 114 21.33 -8.56 0.18
N SER A 115 22.47 -7.90 -0.01
CA SER A 115 22.57 -6.67 -0.82
C SER A 115 22.22 -6.88 -2.30
N SER A 116 22.14 -8.13 -2.77
CA SER A 116 21.70 -8.48 -4.12
C SER A 116 20.19 -8.75 -4.23
N SER A 117 19.44 -8.56 -3.13
CA SER A 117 18.02 -8.87 -3.06
C SER A 117 17.13 -7.92 -3.88
N GLY A 118 15.88 -8.34 -4.08
CA GLY A 118 14.87 -7.52 -4.74
C GLY A 118 14.59 -6.23 -3.98
N LEU A 119 14.64 -6.26 -2.65
CA LEU A 119 14.47 -5.08 -1.80
C LEU A 119 15.53 -4.00 -2.08
N HIS A 120 16.81 -4.39 -2.14
CA HIS A 120 17.91 -3.45 -2.40
C HIS A 120 17.85 -2.91 -3.83
N ALA A 121 17.56 -3.77 -4.82
CA ALA A 121 17.34 -3.34 -6.21
C ALA A 121 16.12 -2.41 -6.34
N TYR A 122 15.08 -2.65 -5.53
CA TYR A 122 13.90 -1.80 -5.45
C TYR A 122 14.15 -0.45 -4.76
N ALA A 123 15.26 -0.24 -4.05
CA ALA A 123 15.65 1.05 -3.46
C ALA A 123 14.45 1.89 -2.92
N PRO A 124 13.71 1.36 -1.91
CA PRO A 124 12.50 2.01 -1.40
C PRO A 124 12.81 3.31 -0.65
N ASP A 125 11.88 4.26 -0.70
CA ASP A 125 11.91 5.47 0.14
C ASP A 125 11.50 5.17 1.58
N THR A 126 10.68 4.13 1.78
CA THR A 126 10.14 3.76 3.09
C THR A 126 9.92 2.26 3.18
N VAL A 127 10.14 1.70 4.36
CA VAL A 127 9.92 0.28 4.66
C VAL A 127 8.86 0.14 5.76
N LEU A 128 7.80 -0.63 5.49
CA LEU A 128 6.78 -1.01 6.46
C LEU A 128 7.05 -2.44 6.94
N PHE A 129 7.28 -2.59 8.24
CA PHE A 129 7.35 -3.88 8.91
C PHE A 129 5.97 -4.30 9.42
N ALA A 130 5.42 -5.38 8.84
CA ALA A 130 4.14 -5.97 9.22
C ALA A 130 4.39 -7.34 9.87
N LEU A 131 4.90 -7.32 11.10
CA LEU A 131 5.32 -8.52 11.83
C LEU A 131 4.27 -8.94 12.86
N ASP A 132 4.03 -10.24 13.00
CA ASP A 132 3.18 -10.79 14.04
C ASP A 132 3.92 -10.90 15.40
N ALA A 133 3.15 -11.10 16.47
CA ALA A 133 3.70 -11.18 17.83
C ALA A 133 4.75 -12.29 17.99
N ARG A 134 4.63 -13.41 17.25
CA ARG A 134 5.60 -14.51 17.34
C ARG A 134 6.95 -14.07 16.79
N HIS A 135 6.97 -13.26 15.74
CA HIS A 135 8.20 -12.73 15.16
C HIS A 135 8.80 -11.61 16.01
N LEU A 136 7.96 -10.76 16.62
CA LEU A 136 8.43 -9.66 17.47
C LEU A 136 8.96 -10.14 18.83
N LEU A 137 8.39 -11.21 19.39
CA LEU A 137 8.75 -11.75 20.70
C LEU A 137 9.73 -12.94 20.61
N ALA A 138 10.18 -13.32 19.42
CA ALA A 138 11.14 -14.40 19.26
C ALA A 138 12.45 -14.09 20.00
N GLY A 139 12.78 -14.89 21.00
CA GLY A 139 13.97 -14.70 21.83
C GLY A 139 13.76 -13.79 23.04
N PHE A 140 12.54 -13.31 23.28
CA PHE A 140 12.17 -12.63 24.52
C PHE A 140 11.66 -13.66 25.53
N ASP A 141 12.38 -13.82 26.66
CA ASP A 141 11.85 -14.51 27.83
C ASP A 141 11.26 -13.46 28.79
N PRO A 142 9.94 -13.44 29.05
CA PRO A 142 9.36 -12.52 30.04
C PRO A 142 9.89 -12.72 31.47
N ALA A 143 10.56 -13.84 31.76
CA ALA A 143 11.24 -14.09 33.03
C ALA A 143 12.67 -13.53 33.10
N ASP A 144 13.26 -13.07 31.97
CA ASP A 144 14.53 -12.35 31.98
C ASP A 144 14.32 -10.99 32.63
N THR A 145 14.61 -10.94 33.93
CA THR A 145 14.68 -9.68 34.67
C THR A 145 15.88 -8.92 34.10
N PRO A 146 15.76 -7.65 33.67
CA PRO A 146 16.92 -6.91 33.19
C PRO A 146 17.94 -6.87 34.32
N SER A 147 19.04 -7.61 34.16
CA SER A 147 20.18 -7.50 35.07
C SER A 147 20.60 -6.03 35.03
N SER A 148 20.71 -5.44 36.22
CA SER A 148 21.10 -4.06 36.41
C SER A 148 22.31 -3.77 35.52
N VAL A 149 22.12 -2.88 34.55
CA VAL A 149 23.24 -2.29 33.83
C VAL A 149 23.97 -1.43 34.84
N ASP A 150 25.06 -1.97 35.40
CA ASP A 150 25.95 -1.22 36.29
C ASP A 150 26.48 0.00 35.52
N ALA A 151 26.20 1.18 36.09
CA ALA A 151 26.56 2.49 35.58
C ALA A 151 28.02 2.85 35.89
#